data_AF-A0A3V3CNC1-F1
#
_entry.id   AF-A0A3V3CNC1-F1
#
_cell.length_a   1.000
_cell.length_b   1.000
_cell.length_c   1.000
_cell.angle_alpha   90.00
_cell.angle_beta   90.00
_cell.angle_gamma   90.00
#
_symmetry.space_group_name_H-M   'P 1'
#
loop_
_entity.id
_entity.type
_entity.pdbx_description
1 polymer ?
#
loop_
_entity_poly.entity_id
_entity_poly.type
_entity_poly.pdbx_seq_one_letter_code
_entity_poly.pdbx_strand_id
1 'polypeptide(L)'
;MRYLHGIITGMETGENNHWQMNYSLTISPPLWRCGLRQNFRIFQQQDIRAISTTLLTENGVTDWVPSFYEAHPAREFCVQYGETDLAFLTRLWAEEGIFFFDWFHPTGPDQKLVLCDDVAGVSPLGSLPFNPNTREVSTECISEFHYRAQVRPSSVENQDYTFKTPGWPGYFSHHATNLNGQRTQYEIFDYPGRFKDEQHGQDFARYLAEGFRHDAETAACASNSPKLWPGKRFTLTGHPSLTLNREWQVTGSVLKGEQPQAQHGHRGEGTTLSNRLDVIPADRTWRSSPLPKPSV
;
A
#
# COMPACT_ATOMS: atom_id res chain seq x y z
N MET A 1 -20.01 -9.37 -2.16
CA MET A 1 -20.38 -8.30 -1.21
C MET A 1 -19.11 -7.83 -0.51
N ARG A 2 -18.96 -6.52 -0.27
CA ARG A 2 -17.85 -5.93 0.49
C ARG A 2 -18.43 -5.06 1.58
N TYR A 3 -17.93 -5.18 2.80
CA TYR A 3 -18.24 -4.27 3.90
C TYR A 3 -17.21 -3.15 3.92
N LEU A 4 -17.68 -1.93 4.18
CA LEU A 4 -16.83 -0.78 4.46
C LEU A 4 -17.10 -0.35 5.89
N HIS A 5 -16.04 -0.27 6.69
CA HIS A 5 -16.08 0.15 8.07
C HIS A 5 -15.06 1.29 8.25
N GLY A 6 -15.24 2.11 9.27
CA GLY A 6 -14.38 3.26 9.52
C GLY A 6 -15.01 4.27 10.47
N ILE A 7 -14.33 5.39 10.61
CA ILE A 7 -14.73 6.50 11.47
C ILE A 7 -15.26 7.65 10.62
N ILE A 8 -16.35 8.28 11.04
CA ILE A 8 -16.85 9.49 10.39
C ILE A 8 -15.90 10.64 10.75
N THR A 9 -15.26 11.23 9.75
CA THR A 9 -14.28 12.32 9.90
C THR A 9 -14.78 13.63 9.32
N GLY A 10 -15.86 13.60 8.55
CA GLY A 10 -16.55 14.76 8.02
C GLY A 10 -18.02 14.47 7.82
N MET A 11 -18.86 15.47 8.06
CA MET A 11 -20.29 15.43 7.77
C MET A 11 -20.70 16.80 7.26
N GLU A 12 -21.43 16.80 6.15
CA GLU A 12 -22.01 17.98 5.57
C GLU A 12 -23.51 17.73 5.34
N THR A 13 -24.29 18.74 5.69
CA THR A 13 -25.73 18.76 5.48
C THR A 13 -25.99 19.44 4.14
N GLY A 14 -26.60 18.72 3.21
CA GLY A 14 -26.96 19.23 1.89
C GLY A 14 -28.33 19.90 1.87
N GLU A 15 -28.87 20.11 0.66
CA GLU A 15 -30.17 20.73 0.48
C GLU A 15 -31.35 19.82 0.85
N ASN A 16 -32.47 20.45 1.23
CA ASN A 16 -33.77 19.81 1.39
C ASN A 16 -34.63 20.12 0.16
N ASN A 17 -35.00 19.10 -0.60
CA ASN A 17 -35.84 19.27 -1.79
C ASN A 17 -37.35 19.13 -1.51
N HIS A 18 -37.78 19.35 -0.27
CA HIS A 18 -39.11 19.11 0.29
C HIS A 18 -39.54 17.65 0.41
N TRP A 19 -38.83 16.71 -0.21
CA TRP A 19 -39.10 15.26 -0.14
C TRP A 19 -38.05 14.50 0.68
N GLN A 20 -36.81 14.96 0.64
CA GLN A 20 -35.67 14.35 1.32
C GLN A 20 -34.62 15.39 1.73
N MET A 21 -33.87 15.03 2.76
CA MET A 21 -32.69 15.76 3.22
C MET A 21 -31.43 15.06 2.72
N ASN A 22 -30.55 15.80 2.05
CA ASN A 22 -29.29 15.24 1.56
C ASN A 22 -28.18 15.37 2.61
N TYR A 23 -27.29 14.38 2.68
CA TYR A 23 -26.11 14.40 3.56
C TYR A 23 -24.89 13.89 2.79
N SER A 24 -23.72 14.43 3.11
CA SER A 24 -22.42 13.91 2.69
C SER A 24 -21.63 13.49 3.92
N LEU A 25 -21.02 12.30 3.87
CA LEU A 25 -20.22 11.75 4.97
C LEU A 25 -18.85 11.35 4.42
N THR A 26 -17.80 11.76 5.14
CA THR A 26 -16.43 11.29 4.90
C THR A 26 -16.11 10.23 5.94
N ILE A 27 -15.74 9.03 5.48
CA ILE A 27 -15.35 7.91 6.34
C ILE A 27 -13.87 7.61 6.11
N SER A 28 -13.10 7.57 7.19
CA SER A 28 -11.66 7.25 7.17
C SER A 28 -11.38 5.96 7.95
N PRO A 29 -10.29 5.23 7.65
CA PRO A 29 -9.86 4.11 8.51
C PRO A 29 -9.36 4.63 9.87
N PRO A 30 -9.37 3.81 10.94
CA PRO A 30 -8.88 4.21 12.26
C PRO A 30 -7.45 4.78 12.25
N LEU A 31 -6.58 4.26 11.36
CA LEU A 31 -5.20 4.73 11.17
C LEU A 31 -5.12 6.24 10.87
N TRP A 32 -6.15 6.84 10.28
CA TRP A 32 -6.22 8.27 9.99
C TRP A 32 -6.01 9.14 11.24
N ARG A 33 -6.42 8.68 12.43
CA ARG A 33 -6.23 9.42 13.70
C ARG A 33 -4.77 9.70 14.02
N CYS A 34 -3.86 8.80 13.62
CA CYS A 34 -2.41 9.00 13.79
C CYS A 34 -1.91 10.26 13.05
N GLY A 35 -2.65 10.77 12.07
CA GLY A 35 -2.33 12.00 11.35
C GLY A 35 -2.68 13.29 12.11
N LEU A 36 -3.43 13.20 13.22
CA LEU A 36 -3.90 14.36 13.97
C LEU A 36 -3.00 14.75 15.15
N ARG A 37 -2.02 13.91 15.49
CA ARG A 37 -1.11 14.14 16.61
C ARG A 37 0.33 14.22 16.11
N GLN A 38 1.07 15.22 16.57
CA GLN A 38 2.48 15.48 16.25
C GLN A 38 3.29 15.55 17.54
N ASN A 39 4.51 14.99 17.55
CA ASN A 39 5.30 14.84 18.77
C ASN A 39 6.82 14.79 18.54
N PHE A 40 7.57 14.88 19.64
CA PHE A 40 8.99 14.59 19.74
C PHE A 40 9.20 13.44 20.73
N ARG A 41 9.60 12.26 20.25
CA ARG A 41 9.69 11.06 21.09
C ARG A 41 10.92 10.25 20.77
N ILE A 42 11.46 9.61 21.80
CA ILE A 42 12.60 8.70 21.73
C ILE A 42 12.09 7.28 22.01
N PHE A 43 12.44 6.36 21.13
CA PHE A 43 12.27 4.91 21.27
C PHE A 43 13.66 4.27 21.33
N GLN A 44 13.93 3.50 22.37
CA GLN A 44 15.22 2.85 22.60
C GLN A 44 15.04 1.35 22.74
N GLN A 45 15.89 0.57 22.08
CA GLN A 45 15.88 -0.90 22.13
C GLN A 45 14.49 -1.47 21.79
N GLN A 46 13.83 -0.91 20.78
CA GLN A 46 12.51 -1.35 20.33
C GLN A 46 12.54 -1.69 18.84
N ASP A 47 11.88 -2.80 18.50
CA ASP A 47 11.64 -3.17 17.11
C ASP A 47 10.44 -2.40 16.51
N ILE A 48 10.25 -2.55 15.21
CA ILE A 48 9.16 -1.89 14.50
C ILE A 48 7.79 -2.29 15.04
N ARG A 49 7.64 -3.52 15.53
CA ARG A 49 6.38 -4.03 16.09
C ARG A 49 6.04 -3.32 17.40
N ALA A 50 7.00 -3.16 18.30
CA ALA A 50 6.84 -2.49 19.59
C ALA A 50 6.54 -0.99 19.40
N ILE A 51 7.28 -0.32 18.51
CA ILE A 51 7.04 1.09 18.17
C ILE A 51 5.62 1.27 17.58
N SER A 52 5.26 0.41 16.61
CA SER A 52 3.91 0.43 16.00
C SER A 52 2.82 0.16 17.03
N THR A 53 3.00 -0.84 17.90
CA THR A 53 2.05 -1.18 18.98
C THR A 53 1.77 0.04 19.85
N THR A 54 2.83 0.72 20.31
CA THR A 54 2.73 1.89 21.18
C THR A 54 1.91 2.99 20.51
N LEU A 55 2.29 3.39 19.30
CA LEU A 55 1.66 4.51 18.61
C LEU A 55 0.24 4.22 18.11
N LEU A 56 0.00 3.00 17.62
CA LEU A 56 -1.34 2.58 17.19
C LEU A 56 -2.30 2.50 18.38
N THR A 57 -1.86 1.95 19.52
CA THR A 57 -2.68 1.85 20.74
C THR A 57 -3.06 3.23 21.27
N GLU A 58 -2.09 4.15 21.36
CA GLU A 58 -2.33 5.51 21.83
C GLU A 58 -3.31 6.30 20.92
N ASN A 59 -3.37 5.96 19.63
CA ASN A 59 -4.31 6.56 18.67
C ASN A 59 -5.63 5.77 18.54
N GLY A 60 -5.84 4.74 19.37
CA GLY A 60 -7.06 3.93 19.36
C GLY A 60 -7.21 3.02 18.14
N VAL A 61 -6.10 2.59 17.54
CA VAL A 61 -6.04 1.59 16.47
C VAL A 61 -5.66 0.25 17.12
N THR A 62 -6.67 -0.44 17.65
CA THR A 62 -6.47 -1.67 18.43
C THR A 62 -6.48 -2.95 17.59
N ASP A 63 -7.23 -2.94 16.48
CA ASP A 63 -7.37 -4.10 15.61
C ASP A 63 -6.39 -4.03 14.43
N TRP A 64 -5.19 -4.57 14.65
CA TRP A 64 -4.17 -4.66 13.61
C TRP A 64 -3.39 -5.98 13.67
N VAL A 65 -2.79 -6.37 12.54
CA VAL A 65 -2.06 -7.62 12.37
C VAL A 65 -0.69 -7.36 11.73
N PRO A 66 0.41 -7.69 12.42
CA PRO A 66 1.74 -7.79 11.82
C PRO A 66 1.90 -9.13 11.08
N SER A 67 1.89 -9.07 9.75
CA SER A 67 2.17 -10.19 8.84
C SER A 67 3.60 -10.07 8.31
N PHE A 68 4.58 -10.31 9.20
CA PHE A 68 6.00 -10.21 8.88
C PHE A 68 6.59 -11.60 8.59
N TYR A 69 7.19 -11.75 7.42
CA TYR A 69 7.91 -12.93 6.97
C TYR A 69 9.42 -12.80 7.20
N GLU A 70 9.87 -11.58 7.49
CA GLU A 70 11.26 -11.25 7.74
C GLU A 70 11.51 -10.80 9.18
N ALA A 71 12.78 -10.83 9.59
CA ALA A 71 13.18 -10.33 10.90
C ALA A 71 13.34 -8.81 10.83
N HIS A 72 12.70 -8.09 11.75
CA HIS A 72 12.87 -6.65 11.95
C HIS A 72 13.49 -6.42 13.34
N PRO A 73 14.83 -6.45 13.48
CA PRO A 73 15.47 -6.36 14.78
C PRO A 73 15.21 -5.02 15.49
N ALA A 74 15.46 -5.01 16.80
CA ALA A 74 15.31 -3.79 17.58
C ALA A 74 16.32 -2.71 17.16
N ARG A 75 15.83 -1.47 17.09
CA ARG A 75 16.68 -0.29 16.87
C ARG A 75 17.26 0.16 18.22
N GLU A 76 18.57 0.40 18.27
CA GLU A 76 19.25 0.91 19.47
C GLU A 76 18.65 2.27 19.89
N PHE A 77 18.39 3.14 18.91
CA PHE A 77 17.85 4.48 19.10
C PHE A 77 17.05 4.95 17.89
N CYS A 78 15.80 5.36 18.08
CA CYS A 78 14.91 5.89 17.05
C CYS A 78 14.13 7.11 17.57
N VAL A 79 13.98 8.14 16.73
CA VAL A 79 13.36 9.41 17.11
C VAL A 79 12.24 9.76 16.15
N GLN A 80 11.06 10.06 16.69
CA GLN A 80 10.03 10.85 16.04
C GLN A 80 10.36 12.32 16.29
N TYR A 81 10.64 13.10 15.24
CA TYR A 81 11.14 14.48 15.38
C TYR A 81 10.22 15.47 14.69
N GLY A 82 9.25 16.02 15.43
CA GLY A 82 8.39 17.09 14.94
C GLY A 82 7.46 16.66 13.79
N GLU A 83 7.20 15.36 13.64
CA GLU A 83 6.33 14.79 12.61
C GLU A 83 5.09 14.14 13.25
N THR A 84 4.01 13.98 12.48
CA THR A 84 2.80 13.30 12.98
C THR A 84 3.08 11.83 13.24
N ASP A 85 2.29 11.18 14.11
CA ASP A 85 2.47 9.74 14.36
C ASP A 85 2.30 8.93 13.06
N LEU A 86 1.37 9.34 12.19
CA LEU A 86 1.19 8.71 10.88
C LEU A 86 2.43 8.90 10.00
N ALA A 87 2.98 10.11 9.92
CA ALA A 87 4.19 10.35 9.11
C ALA A 87 5.39 9.56 9.63
N PHE A 88 5.56 9.48 10.95
CA PHE A 88 6.60 8.67 11.59
C PHE A 88 6.43 7.18 11.30
N LEU A 89 5.22 6.65 11.48
CA LEU A 89 4.91 5.25 11.23
C LEU A 89 5.10 4.88 9.77
N THR A 90 4.56 5.66 8.82
CA THR A 90 4.69 5.34 7.40
C THR A 90 6.13 5.46 6.91
N ARG A 91 6.90 6.42 7.43
CA ARG A 91 8.34 6.51 7.18
C ARG A 91 9.10 5.29 7.70
N LEU A 92 8.86 4.89 8.95
CA LEU A 92 9.52 3.72 9.52
C LEU A 92 9.10 2.42 8.85
N TRP A 93 7.82 2.23 8.53
CA TRP A 93 7.36 1.08 7.78
C TRP A 93 8.02 1.02 6.41
N ALA A 94 8.10 2.15 5.68
CA ALA A 94 8.81 2.18 4.40
C ALA A 94 10.32 1.88 4.54
N GLU A 95 11.00 2.38 5.58
CA GLU A 95 12.40 2.03 5.87
C GLU A 95 12.58 0.53 6.13
N GLU A 96 11.63 -0.10 6.82
CA GLU A 96 11.59 -1.54 7.11
C GLU A 96 10.96 -2.35 5.96
N GLY A 97 10.71 -1.75 4.79
CA GLY A 97 10.06 -2.41 3.65
C GLY A 97 8.57 -2.71 3.85
N ILE A 98 8.00 -2.46 5.02
CA ILE A 98 6.62 -2.77 5.36
C ILE A 98 5.65 -1.86 4.58
N PHE A 99 4.68 -2.48 3.91
CA PHE A 99 3.48 -1.82 3.39
C PHE A 99 2.27 -2.18 4.25
N PHE A 100 1.16 -1.47 4.05
CA PHE A 100 -0.05 -1.72 4.84
C PHE A 100 -1.32 -1.61 4.01
N PHE A 101 -2.36 -2.30 4.48
CA PHE A 101 -3.69 -2.28 3.88
C PHE A 101 -4.76 -2.64 4.91
N ASP A 102 -6.01 -2.29 4.61
CA ASP A 102 -7.15 -2.74 5.40
C ASP A 102 -7.62 -4.12 4.94
N TRP A 103 -7.62 -5.08 5.86
CA TRP A 103 -8.26 -6.36 5.68
C TRP A 103 -9.69 -6.31 6.19
N PHE A 104 -10.64 -6.74 5.35
CA PHE A 104 -12.06 -6.82 5.70
C PHE A 104 -12.48 -8.28 5.79
N HIS A 105 -13.22 -8.62 6.84
CA HIS A 105 -13.76 -9.96 7.01
C HIS A 105 -14.74 -10.29 5.86
N PRO A 106 -14.66 -11.49 5.25
CA PRO A 106 -15.51 -11.84 4.11
C PRO A 106 -17.02 -11.79 4.40
N THR A 107 -17.42 -12.07 5.64
CA THR A 107 -18.83 -12.19 6.05
C THR A 107 -19.20 -11.32 7.26
N GLY A 108 -18.55 -10.16 7.44
CA GLY A 108 -18.85 -9.28 8.58
C GLY A 108 -18.25 -7.89 8.44
N PRO A 109 -18.57 -6.98 9.38
CA PRO A 109 -18.06 -5.61 9.37
C PRO A 109 -16.61 -5.49 9.88
N ASP A 110 -16.04 -6.56 10.42
CA ASP A 110 -14.70 -6.54 11.01
C ASP A 110 -13.65 -6.09 10.01
N GLN A 111 -12.86 -5.10 10.43
CA GLN A 111 -11.76 -4.53 9.67
C GLN A 111 -10.50 -4.55 10.54
N LYS A 112 -9.37 -4.89 9.93
CA LYS A 112 -8.07 -4.87 10.59
C LYS A 112 -7.05 -4.13 9.72
N LEU A 113 -6.21 -3.31 10.33
CA LEU A 113 -5.00 -2.83 9.68
C LEU A 113 -4.01 -3.97 9.58
N VAL A 114 -3.51 -4.29 8.39
CA VAL A 114 -2.44 -5.28 8.21
C VAL A 114 -1.17 -4.54 7.85
N LEU A 115 -0.10 -4.82 8.60
CA LEU A 115 1.27 -4.44 8.25
C LEU A 115 1.94 -5.67 7.65
N CYS A 116 2.47 -5.57 6.44
CA CYS A 116 2.95 -6.69 5.64
C CYS A 116 4.28 -6.35 4.97
N ASP A 117 5.20 -7.31 4.97
CA ASP A 117 6.54 -7.17 4.36
C ASP A 117 6.76 -8.11 3.17
N ASP A 118 5.76 -8.92 2.78
CA ASP A 118 5.88 -9.81 1.63
C ASP A 118 4.55 -10.00 0.90
N VAL A 119 4.62 -10.22 -0.42
CA VAL A 119 3.44 -10.50 -1.25
C VAL A 119 2.71 -11.78 -0.81
N ALA A 120 3.38 -12.72 -0.14
CA ALA A 120 2.76 -13.91 0.44
C ALA A 120 1.66 -13.60 1.47
N GLY A 121 1.74 -12.45 2.15
CA GLY A 121 0.70 -11.99 3.08
C GLY A 121 -0.53 -11.38 2.38
N VAL A 122 -0.50 -11.21 1.06
CA VAL A 122 -1.61 -10.66 0.25
C VAL A 122 -2.57 -11.78 -0.17
N SER A 123 -3.85 -11.59 0.12
CA SER A 123 -4.87 -12.63 -0.07
C SER A 123 -5.19 -12.88 -1.56
N PRO A 124 -5.14 -14.13 -2.05
CA PRO A 124 -5.57 -14.45 -3.42
C PRO A 124 -7.10 -14.40 -3.56
N LEU A 125 -7.59 -13.82 -4.65
CA LEU A 125 -9.01 -13.79 -5.02
C LEU A 125 -9.38 -14.90 -6.02
N GLY A 126 -8.39 -15.42 -6.77
CA GLY A 126 -8.57 -16.37 -7.87
C GLY A 126 -8.47 -15.71 -9.23
N SER A 127 -9.00 -16.39 -10.26
CA SER A 127 -8.92 -15.93 -11.64
C SER A 127 -10.03 -14.94 -11.99
N LEU A 128 -9.69 -13.89 -12.73
CA LEU A 128 -10.63 -12.95 -13.32
C LEU A 128 -10.43 -12.91 -14.84
N PRO A 129 -11.50 -13.14 -15.64
CA PRO A 129 -11.42 -13.03 -17.09
C PRO A 129 -11.31 -11.57 -17.52
N PHE A 130 -10.55 -11.33 -18.59
CA PHE A 130 -10.59 -10.10 -19.35
C PHE A 130 -11.80 -10.13 -20.30
N ASN A 131 -12.69 -9.15 -20.17
CA ASN A 131 -13.85 -9.01 -21.05
C ASN A 131 -14.08 -7.53 -21.39
N PRO A 132 -13.63 -7.05 -22.56
CA PRO A 132 -13.82 -5.67 -22.97
C PRO A 132 -15.27 -5.34 -23.36
N ASN A 133 -16.16 -6.33 -23.47
CA ASN A 133 -17.56 -6.12 -23.80
C ASN A 133 -18.39 -5.81 -22.54
N THR A 134 -18.64 -4.53 -22.30
CA THR A 134 -19.38 -4.04 -21.11
C THR A 134 -20.91 -4.13 -21.23
N ARG A 135 -21.45 -4.58 -22.37
CA ARG A 135 -22.90 -4.56 -22.65
C ARG A 135 -23.69 -5.67 -21.96
N GLU A 136 -23.07 -6.82 -21.72
CA GLU A 136 -23.69 -7.98 -21.06
C GLU A 136 -22.65 -8.66 -20.16
N VAL A 137 -22.61 -8.25 -18.90
CA VAL A 137 -21.64 -8.79 -17.94
C VAL A 137 -22.38 -9.41 -16.76
N SER A 138 -22.58 -10.73 -16.83
CA SER A 138 -23.17 -11.52 -15.73
C SER A 138 -22.13 -12.02 -14.71
N THR A 139 -20.84 -11.97 -15.07
CA THR A 139 -19.72 -12.47 -14.26
C THR A 139 -18.72 -11.37 -13.92
N GLU A 140 -18.09 -11.44 -12.74
CA GLU A 140 -17.01 -10.52 -12.38
C GLU A 140 -15.84 -10.63 -13.38
N CYS A 141 -15.36 -9.50 -13.90
CA CYS A 141 -14.31 -9.46 -14.93
C CYS A 141 -13.47 -8.17 -14.85
N ILE A 142 -12.36 -8.16 -15.58
CA ILE A 142 -11.59 -6.95 -15.90
C ILE A 142 -12.01 -6.49 -17.30
N SER A 143 -12.51 -5.27 -17.43
CA SER A 143 -12.99 -4.73 -18.72
C SER A 143 -11.95 -3.87 -19.44
N GLU A 144 -11.06 -3.22 -18.69
CA GLU A 144 -9.94 -2.43 -19.21
C GLU A 144 -8.66 -2.85 -18.50
N PHE A 145 -7.56 -2.94 -19.23
CA PHE A 145 -6.26 -3.31 -18.67
C PHE A 145 -5.15 -2.54 -19.41
N HIS A 146 -4.66 -1.47 -18.80
CA HIS A 146 -3.65 -0.58 -19.35
C HIS A 146 -2.30 -0.85 -18.69
N TYR A 147 -1.50 -1.72 -19.30
CA TYR A 147 -0.13 -1.98 -18.87
C TYR A 147 0.77 -0.76 -19.07
N ARG A 148 1.61 -0.46 -18.07
CA ARG A 148 2.62 0.59 -18.10
C ARG A 148 3.95 0.01 -17.62
N ALA A 149 5.01 0.34 -18.35
CA ALA A 149 6.38 0.15 -17.91
C ALA A 149 7.17 1.45 -18.08
N GLN A 150 8.09 1.73 -17.17
CA GLN A 150 8.89 2.95 -17.17
C GLN A 150 10.28 2.70 -16.58
N VAL A 151 11.27 3.46 -17.05
CA VAL A 151 12.64 3.37 -16.56
C VAL A 151 12.71 3.87 -15.11
N ARG A 152 13.39 3.10 -14.26
CA ARG A 152 13.63 3.40 -12.85
C ARG A 152 15.08 3.09 -12.48
N PRO A 153 15.56 3.49 -11.29
CA PRO A 153 16.88 3.08 -10.81
C PRO A 153 17.11 1.57 -10.97
N SER A 154 18.33 1.19 -11.31
CA SER A 154 18.74 -0.19 -11.56
C SER A 154 19.48 -0.83 -10.39
N SER A 155 20.00 -0.02 -9.47
CA SER A 155 20.64 -0.48 -8.26
C SER A 155 20.63 0.59 -7.18
N VAL A 156 20.78 0.15 -5.93
CA VAL A 156 21.08 1.01 -4.78
C VAL A 156 22.38 0.55 -4.15
N GLU A 157 23.27 1.49 -3.90
CA GLU A 157 24.47 1.34 -3.08
C GLU A 157 24.24 2.09 -1.77
N ASN A 158 24.24 1.39 -0.66
CA ASN A 158 23.89 1.95 0.65
C ASN A 158 25.09 1.86 1.59
N GLN A 159 25.51 2.99 2.15
CA GLN A 159 26.70 3.04 3.01
C GLN A 159 26.42 3.73 4.36
N ASP A 160 26.99 3.20 5.43
CA ASP A 160 27.02 3.83 6.74
C ASP A 160 28.37 3.62 7.45
N TYR A 161 28.61 4.39 8.50
CA TYR A 161 29.80 4.35 9.34
C TYR A 161 29.44 4.06 10.79
N THR A 162 30.21 3.20 11.46
CA THR A 162 30.11 2.98 12.91
C THR A 162 31.47 3.13 13.59
N PHE A 163 31.54 4.04 14.56
CA PHE A 163 32.76 4.24 15.36
C PHE A 163 33.13 3.02 16.21
N LYS A 164 32.15 2.14 16.50
CA LYS A 164 32.38 0.88 17.24
C LYS A 164 33.26 -0.09 16.44
N THR A 165 33.21 -0.03 15.11
CA THR A 165 33.99 -0.88 14.20
C THR A 165 34.44 -0.08 12.96
N PRO A 166 35.42 0.85 13.09
CA PRO A 166 35.77 1.78 12.01
C PRO A 166 36.29 1.12 10.72
N GLY A 167 36.81 -0.11 10.81
CA GLY A 167 37.29 -0.89 9.66
C GLY A 167 36.22 -1.73 8.96
N TRP A 168 34.99 -1.77 9.49
CA TRP A 168 33.88 -2.44 8.81
C TRP A 168 33.44 -1.57 7.62
N PRO A 169 33.38 -2.12 6.39
CA PRO A 169 33.05 -1.33 5.21
C PRO A 169 31.68 -0.65 5.28
N GLY A 170 30.71 -1.28 5.97
CA GLY A 170 29.36 -0.77 6.13
C GLY A 170 28.70 -0.45 4.79
N TYR A 171 28.96 -1.26 3.76
CA TYR A 171 28.57 -1.02 2.37
C TYR A 171 27.76 -2.20 1.84
N PHE A 172 26.54 -1.94 1.39
CA PHE A 172 25.61 -2.95 0.91
C PHE A 172 24.97 -2.51 -0.40
N SER A 173 24.89 -3.44 -1.35
CA SER A 173 24.36 -3.18 -2.68
C SER A 173 23.13 -4.04 -2.95
N HIS A 174 22.20 -3.51 -3.74
CA HIS A 174 21.10 -4.28 -4.28
C HIS A 174 20.85 -3.91 -5.74
N HIS A 175 21.04 -4.89 -6.63
CA HIS A 175 20.70 -4.76 -8.04
C HIS A 175 19.28 -5.20 -8.29
N ALA A 176 18.51 -4.35 -8.97
CA ALA A 176 17.13 -4.64 -9.29
C ALA A 176 16.98 -5.76 -10.32
N THR A 177 15.91 -6.54 -10.15
CA THR A 177 15.43 -7.51 -11.13
C THR A 177 14.38 -6.88 -12.05
N ASN A 178 13.94 -7.63 -13.08
CA ASN A 178 12.86 -7.23 -13.99
C ASN A 178 13.08 -5.85 -14.63
N LEU A 179 14.25 -5.67 -15.25
CA LEU A 179 14.69 -4.42 -15.87
C LEU A 179 13.90 -4.05 -17.15
N ASN A 180 13.12 -4.97 -17.73
CA ASN A 180 12.31 -4.70 -18.92
C ASN A 180 13.11 -4.07 -20.08
N GLY A 181 14.37 -4.50 -20.24
CA GLY A 181 15.28 -4.01 -21.27
C GLY A 181 15.98 -2.68 -20.95
N GLN A 182 15.77 -2.09 -19.76
CA GLN A 182 16.50 -0.87 -19.35
C GLN A 182 18.00 -1.15 -19.11
N ARG A 183 18.80 -0.08 -19.12
CA ARG A 183 20.24 -0.15 -18.78
C ARG A 183 20.44 -0.33 -17.26
N THR A 184 21.60 -0.88 -16.90
CA THR A 184 22.01 -1.18 -15.51
C THR A 184 22.81 -0.06 -14.84
N GLN A 185 22.98 1.08 -15.50
CA GLN A 185 23.84 2.19 -15.06
C GLN A 185 23.13 3.26 -14.21
N TYR A 186 21.85 3.05 -13.86
CA TYR A 186 21.04 4.01 -13.12
C TYR A 186 21.11 3.73 -11.62
N GLU A 187 22.31 3.86 -11.07
CA GLU A 187 22.61 3.65 -9.66
C GLU A 187 22.13 4.83 -8.79
N ILE A 188 21.64 4.52 -7.59
CA ILE A 188 21.48 5.48 -6.50
C ILE A 188 22.45 5.13 -5.40
N PHE A 189 23.24 6.10 -4.97
CA PHE A 189 24.08 5.99 -3.78
C PHE A 189 23.39 6.67 -2.59
N ASP A 190 23.12 5.94 -1.51
CA ASP A 190 22.50 6.46 -0.29
C ASP A 190 23.49 6.48 0.88
N TYR A 191 23.65 7.66 1.47
CA TYR A 191 24.45 7.88 2.68
C TYR A 191 23.84 9.03 3.50
N PRO A 192 23.74 8.91 4.83
CA PRO A 192 24.04 7.72 5.65
C PRO A 192 22.91 6.68 5.59
N GLY A 193 23.24 5.40 5.53
CA GLY A 193 22.30 4.30 5.35
C GLY A 193 21.44 3.91 6.57
N ARG A 194 21.77 4.44 7.75
CA ARG A 194 21.09 4.28 9.04
C ARG A 194 21.02 2.85 9.60
N PHE A 195 21.99 2.01 9.24
CA PHE A 195 22.17 0.65 9.79
C PHE A 195 23.50 0.55 10.56
N LYS A 196 23.62 -0.47 11.43
CA LYS A 196 24.83 -0.76 12.22
C LYS A 196 25.24 -2.24 12.21
N ASP A 197 24.55 -3.05 11.42
CA ASP A 197 24.76 -4.48 11.26
C ASP A 197 24.47 -4.89 9.81
N GLU A 198 24.87 -6.12 9.46
CA GLU A 198 24.78 -6.63 8.09
C GLU A 198 23.35 -6.89 7.63
N GLN A 199 22.47 -7.33 8.54
CA GLN A 199 21.07 -7.65 8.21
C GLN A 199 20.34 -6.39 7.77
N HIS A 200 20.31 -5.34 8.61
CA HIS A 200 19.68 -4.07 8.24
C HIS A 200 20.32 -3.43 7.01
N GLY A 201 21.65 -3.57 6.84
CA GLY A 201 22.35 -3.05 5.66
C GLY A 201 21.86 -3.67 4.36
N GLN A 202 21.76 -5.01 4.31
CA GLN A 202 21.24 -5.75 3.17
C GLN A 202 19.76 -5.43 2.92
N ASP A 203 18.96 -5.41 3.99
CA ASP A 203 17.51 -5.17 3.90
C ASP A 203 17.20 -3.76 3.43
N PHE A 204 17.83 -2.73 3.98
CA PHE A 204 17.58 -1.35 3.58
C PHE A 204 18.03 -1.09 2.14
N ALA A 205 19.15 -1.65 1.68
CA ALA A 205 19.56 -1.55 0.28
C ALA A 205 18.50 -2.16 -0.66
N ARG A 206 17.97 -3.34 -0.31
CA ARG A 206 16.90 -4.00 -1.07
C ARG A 206 15.60 -3.20 -1.04
N TYR A 207 15.11 -2.80 0.13
CA TYR A 207 13.85 -2.08 0.28
C TYR A 207 13.88 -0.72 -0.43
N LEU A 208 15.02 -0.01 -0.40
CA LEU A 208 15.20 1.19 -1.19
C LEU A 208 15.10 0.90 -2.70
N ALA A 209 15.81 -0.11 -3.19
CA ALA A 209 15.81 -0.46 -4.61
C ALA A 209 14.42 -0.90 -5.10
N GLU A 210 13.70 -1.71 -4.32
CA GLU A 210 12.33 -2.13 -4.60
C GLU A 210 11.36 -0.94 -4.53
N GLY A 211 11.49 -0.06 -3.52
CA GLY A 211 10.65 1.13 -3.35
C GLY A 211 10.82 2.14 -4.49
N PHE A 212 12.06 2.42 -4.92
CA PHE A 212 12.31 3.28 -6.10
C PHE A 212 11.72 2.69 -7.40
N ARG A 213 11.43 1.39 -7.41
CA ARG A 213 10.88 0.66 -8.55
C ARG A 213 9.43 0.25 -8.37
N HIS A 214 8.75 0.74 -7.34
CA HIS A 214 7.37 0.37 -7.00
C HIS A 214 6.37 0.60 -8.16
N ASP A 215 6.70 1.50 -9.09
CA ASP A 215 5.90 1.86 -10.26
C ASP A 215 6.63 1.57 -11.59
N ALA A 216 7.74 0.83 -11.57
CA ALA A 216 8.49 0.48 -12.78
C ALA A 216 7.66 -0.35 -13.78
N GLU A 217 6.76 -1.19 -13.26
CA GLU A 217 5.87 -2.06 -14.01
C GLU A 217 4.51 -2.14 -13.30
N THR A 218 3.48 -1.56 -13.91
CA THR A 218 2.13 -1.45 -13.33
C THR A 218 1.05 -1.70 -14.38
N ALA A 219 -0.20 -1.81 -13.96
CA ALA A 219 -1.34 -1.66 -14.86
C ALA A 219 -2.48 -0.90 -14.18
N ALA A 220 -3.15 -0.04 -14.94
CA ALA A 220 -4.42 0.58 -14.55
C ALA A 220 -5.57 -0.24 -15.14
N CYS A 221 -6.53 -0.64 -14.31
CA CYS A 221 -7.60 -1.55 -14.71
C CYS A 221 -8.99 -1.00 -14.38
N ALA A 222 -10.00 -1.42 -15.14
CA ALA A 222 -11.40 -1.26 -14.78
C ALA A 222 -12.05 -2.63 -14.53
N SER A 223 -12.85 -2.74 -13.47
CA SER A 223 -13.57 -3.96 -13.11
C SER A 223 -14.95 -3.65 -12.55
N ASN A 224 -15.87 -4.60 -12.71
CA ASN A 224 -17.17 -4.61 -12.03
C ASN A 224 -17.11 -5.32 -10.66
N SER A 225 -15.95 -5.88 -10.25
CA SER A 225 -15.83 -6.60 -8.99
C SER A 225 -15.59 -5.65 -7.81
N PRO A 226 -16.45 -5.64 -6.78
CA PRO A 226 -16.18 -4.93 -5.53
C PRO A 226 -15.12 -5.64 -4.68
N LYS A 227 -14.64 -6.84 -5.09
CA LYS A 227 -13.73 -7.69 -4.32
C LYS A 227 -12.26 -7.34 -4.47
N LEU A 228 -11.95 -6.35 -5.32
CA LEU A 228 -10.59 -5.92 -5.63
C LEU A 228 -10.28 -4.63 -4.87
N TRP A 229 -9.33 -4.69 -3.95
CA TRP A 229 -8.80 -3.58 -3.16
C TRP A 229 -7.39 -3.93 -2.66
N PRO A 230 -6.60 -2.97 -2.15
CA PRO A 230 -5.26 -3.25 -1.63
C PRO A 230 -5.25 -4.39 -0.60
N GLY A 231 -4.30 -5.31 -0.70
CA GLY A 231 -4.31 -6.55 0.09
C GLY A 231 -4.98 -7.74 -0.61
N LYS A 232 -5.38 -7.56 -1.89
CA LYS A 232 -5.83 -8.63 -2.78
C LYS A 232 -4.86 -8.82 -3.94
N ARG A 233 -4.73 -10.07 -4.38
CA ARG A 233 -4.11 -10.45 -5.66
C ARG A 233 -5.03 -11.34 -6.48
N PHE A 234 -4.95 -11.27 -7.79
CA PHE A 234 -5.79 -12.04 -8.70
C PHE A 234 -5.00 -12.47 -9.94
N THR A 235 -5.44 -13.56 -10.58
CA THR A 235 -4.87 -14.02 -11.86
C THR A 235 -5.70 -13.47 -13.01
N LEU A 236 -5.11 -12.64 -13.87
CA LEU A 236 -5.76 -12.21 -15.11
C LEU A 236 -5.76 -13.36 -16.11
N THR A 237 -6.89 -13.58 -16.80
CA THR A 237 -7.03 -14.62 -17.82
C THR A 237 -7.76 -14.10 -19.06
N GLY A 238 -7.52 -14.70 -20.23
CA GLY A 238 -8.23 -14.37 -21.46
C GLY A 238 -7.86 -13.02 -22.11
N HIS A 239 -6.83 -12.33 -21.61
CA HIS A 239 -6.32 -11.12 -22.24
C HIS A 239 -5.56 -11.47 -23.55
N PRO A 240 -5.75 -10.74 -24.67
CA PRO A 240 -5.08 -11.05 -25.95
C PRO A 240 -3.55 -11.06 -25.87
N SER A 241 -2.96 -10.16 -25.07
CA SER A 241 -1.55 -10.22 -24.73
C SER A 241 -1.29 -11.30 -23.70
N LEU A 242 -0.67 -12.40 -24.12
CA LEU A 242 -0.42 -13.58 -23.29
C LEU A 242 0.45 -13.28 -22.05
N THR A 243 1.38 -12.34 -22.16
CA THR A 243 2.28 -11.96 -21.06
C THR A 243 1.56 -11.28 -19.90
N LEU A 244 0.37 -10.72 -20.14
CA LEU A 244 -0.44 -10.09 -19.09
C LEU A 244 -1.31 -11.11 -18.32
N ASN A 245 -1.52 -12.32 -18.86
CA ASN A 245 -2.27 -13.38 -18.21
C ASN A 245 -1.45 -14.06 -17.11
N ARG A 246 -1.26 -13.35 -16.01
CA ARG A 246 -0.49 -13.76 -14.84
C ARG A 246 -1.14 -13.20 -13.56
N GLU A 247 -0.49 -13.41 -12.43
CA GLU A 247 -0.96 -12.86 -11.16
C GLU A 247 -0.56 -11.40 -10.96
N TRP A 248 -1.50 -10.60 -10.45
CA TRP A 248 -1.39 -9.18 -10.20
C TRP A 248 -1.82 -8.86 -8.77
N GLN A 249 -1.03 -8.06 -8.05
CA GLN A 249 -1.34 -7.52 -6.73
C GLN A 249 -2.02 -6.16 -6.90
N VAL A 250 -3.15 -5.95 -6.22
CA VAL A 250 -3.83 -4.65 -6.15
C VAL A 250 -3.09 -3.74 -5.18
N THR A 251 -2.70 -2.56 -5.65
CA THR A 251 -2.02 -1.51 -4.88
C THR A 251 -2.89 -0.27 -4.69
N GLY A 252 -3.88 -0.05 -5.56
CA GLY A 252 -4.86 1.03 -5.47
C GLY A 252 -6.25 0.59 -5.91
N SER A 253 -7.30 1.18 -5.32
CA SER A 253 -8.69 0.95 -5.75
C SER A 253 -9.56 2.18 -5.49
N VAL A 254 -10.36 2.54 -6.50
CA VAL A 254 -11.41 3.55 -6.42
C VAL A 254 -12.72 2.89 -6.83
N LEU A 255 -13.54 2.55 -5.83
CA LEU A 255 -14.87 1.98 -6.03
C LEU A 255 -15.91 3.10 -6.01
N LYS A 256 -16.70 3.22 -7.08
CA LYS A 256 -17.80 4.18 -7.21
C LYS A 256 -19.10 3.43 -7.45
N GLY A 257 -20.11 3.70 -6.62
CA GLY A 257 -21.48 3.19 -6.80
C GLY A 257 -22.48 4.33 -6.84
N GLU A 258 -23.48 4.25 -7.70
CA GLU A 258 -24.56 5.23 -7.83
C GLU A 258 -25.92 4.50 -7.87
N GLN A 259 -26.90 5.01 -7.13
CA GLN A 259 -28.26 4.50 -7.13
C GLN A 259 -29.25 5.66 -7.38
N PRO A 260 -29.41 6.11 -8.64
CA PRO A 260 -30.24 7.28 -8.96
C PRO A 260 -31.70 7.13 -8.52
N GLN A 261 -32.22 5.90 -8.53
CA GLN A 261 -33.60 5.58 -8.14
C GLN A 261 -33.90 5.80 -6.66
N ALA A 262 -32.89 5.96 -5.81
CA ALA A 262 -33.08 6.31 -4.41
C ALA A 262 -33.53 7.78 -4.24
N GLN A 263 -33.28 8.64 -5.22
CA GLN A 263 -33.68 10.03 -5.20
C GLN A 263 -35.08 10.23 -5.78
N HIS A 264 -35.95 10.91 -5.04
CA HIS A 264 -37.31 11.20 -5.50
C HIS A 264 -37.29 11.96 -6.86
N GLY A 265 -38.11 11.50 -7.81
CA GLY A 265 -38.26 12.14 -9.13
C GLY A 265 -37.28 11.67 -10.21
N HIS A 266 -36.22 10.93 -9.88
CA HIS A 266 -35.31 10.37 -10.90
C HIS A 266 -35.94 9.16 -11.62
N ARG A 267 -35.93 9.20 -12.96
CA ARG A 267 -36.34 8.10 -13.84
C ARG A 267 -35.26 7.89 -14.90
N GLY A 268 -34.88 6.64 -15.19
CA GLY A 268 -34.06 6.31 -16.35
C GLY A 268 -32.85 5.41 -16.06
N GLU A 269 -32.01 5.75 -15.09
CA GLU A 269 -30.76 5.00 -14.83
C GLU A 269 -30.91 3.92 -13.75
N GLY A 270 -30.27 2.77 -13.98
CA GLY A 270 -30.16 1.68 -13.01
C GLY A 270 -29.10 1.94 -11.94
N THR A 271 -28.98 1.04 -10.97
CA THR A 271 -27.87 1.08 -10.00
C THR A 271 -26.57 0.71 -10.70
N THR A 272 -25.53 1.52 -10.56
CA THR A 272 -24.22 1.29 -11.18
C THR A 272 -23.15 1.05 -10.11
N LEU A 273 -22.14 0.25 -10.46
CA LEU A 273 -20.96 0.02 -9.66
C LEU A 273 -19.74 -0.11 -10.59
N SER A 274 -18.68 0.62 -10.30
CA SER A 274 -17.43 0.58 -11.06
C SER A 274 -16.24 0.60 -10.10
N ASN A 275 -15.21 -0.18 -10.41
CA ASN A 275 -13.97 -0.23 -9.64
C ASN A 275 -12.78 0.04 -10.57
N ARG A 276 -12.05 1.12 -10.32
CA ARG A 276 -10.77 1.41 -10.98
C ARG A 276 -9.64 0.97 -10.07
N LEU A 277 -8.64 0.30 -10.64
CA LEU A 277 -7.59 -0.36 -9.89
C LEU A 277 -6.22 0.01 -10.42
N ASP A 278 -5.26 0.13 -9.51
CA ASP A 278 -3.83 0.10 -9.83
C ASP A 278 -3.27 -1.22 -9.33
N VAL A 279 -2.50 -1.89 -10.19
CA VAL A 279 -1.91 -3.20 -9.89
C VAL A 279 -0.44 -3.26 -10.26
N ILE A 280 0.29 -4.15 -9.60
CA ILE A 280 1.66 -4.55 -9.98
C ILE A 280 1.71 -6.07 -10.21
N PRO A 281 2.72 -6.61 -10.92
CA PRO A 281 2.92 -8.05 -11.00
C PRO A 281 3.11 -8.64 -9.60
N ALA A 282 2.47 -9.78 -9.30
CA ALA A 282 2.57 -10.42 -7.99
C ALA A 282 3.79 -11.34 -7.83
N ASP A 283 4.73 -11.32 -8.80
CA ASP A 283 6.02 -12.02 -8.75
C ASP A 283 7.08 -11.28 -7.91
N ARG A 284 6.70 -10.13 -7.34
CA ARG A 284 7.53 -9.27 -6.52
C ARG A 284 6.68 -8.60 -5.45
N THR A 285 7.33 -8.16 -4.38
CA THR A 285 6.68 -7.46 -3.28
C THR A 285 6.59 -5.97 -3.59
N TRP A 286 5.39 -5.39 -3.46
CA TRP A 286 5.23 -3.94 -3.52
C TRP A 286 5.88 -3.28 -2.31
N ARG A 287 6.67 -2.24 -2.53
CA ARG A 287 7.23 -1.40 -1.48
C ARG A 287 6.79 0.04 -1.69
N SER A 288 6.62 0.79 -0.61
CA SER A 288 6.40 2.24 -0.73
C SER A 288 7.62 2.89 -1.36
N SER A 289 7.41 3.97 -2.12
CA SER A 289 8.51 4.85 -2.50
C SER A 289 9.26 5.30 -1.23
N PRO A 290 10.60 5.35 -1.24
CA PRO A 290 11.38 5.85 -0.11
C PRO A 290 10.94 7.24 0.29
N LEU A 291 10.74 7.45 1.59
CA LEU A 291 10.34 8.73 2.17
C LEU A 291 11.59 9.50 2.64
N PRO A 292 11.56 10.84 2.63
CA PRO A 292 12.67 11.65 3.11
C PRO A 292 13.07 11.27 4.54
N LYS A 293 14.38 11.22 4.80
CA LYS A 293 14.92 11.07 6.15
C LYS A 293 14.55 12.32 6.97
N PRO A 294 14.24 12.19 8.27
CA PRO A 294 13.93 13.34 9.10
C PRO A 294 15.15 14.27 9.21
N SER A 295 14.93 15.57 9.11
CA SER A 295 15.94 16.61 9.30
C SER A 295 15.72 17.34 10.61
N VAL A 296 16.81 17.67 11.31
CA VAL A 296 16.81 18.41 12.58
C VAL A 296 16.96 19.91 12.34
#